data_AF-A0A2N5KJ12-F1
#
_entry.id   AF-A0A2N5KJ12-F1
#
_cell.length_a   1.000
_cell.length_b   1.000
_cell.length_c   1.000
_cell.angle_alpha   90.00
_cell.angle_beta   90.00
_cell.angle_gamma   90.00
#
_symmetry.space_group_name_H-M   'P 1'
#
loop_
_entity.id
_entity.type
_entity.pdbx_description
1 polymer ?
#
loop_
_entity_poly.entity_id
_entity_poly.type
_entity_poly.pdbx_seq_one_letter_code
_entity_poly.pdbx_strand_id
1 'polypeptide(L)'
;MKALCGHEQPNGRVCTRTAYDTSGKCYHHSPLTAERRRKYATRGGHAGGPGKKNLRAARREIGELKGAVKRLAFLIASGVGDHFIDSRERDVRDVLALTKAYIRLSELQVELGMT
;
A
#
# COMPACT_ATOMS: atom_id res chain seq x y z
N MET A 1 33.74 -7.17 29.82
CA MET A 1 32.36 -7.59 30.19
C MET A 1 31.53 -6.35 30.44
N LYS A 2 30.30 -6.23 29.91
CA LYS A 2 29.43 -5.10 30.24
C LYS A 2 28.70 -5.40 31.57
N ALA A 3 28.70 -4.45 32.50
CA ALA A 3 28.01 -4.61 33.79
C ALA A 3 26.49 -4.79 33.59
N LEU A 4 25.84 -5.54 34.48
CA LEU A 4 24.38 -5.65 34.51
C LEU A 4 23.75 -4.44 35.19
N CYS A 5 22.46 -4.21 34.93
CA CYS A 5 21.69 -3.14 35.53
C CYS A 5 21.42 -3.42 37.01
N GLY A 6 21.93 -2.58 37.91
CA GLY A 6 21.74 -2.71 39.35
C GLY A 6 20.36 -2.30 39.88
N HIS A 7 19.30 -2.38 39.08
CA HIS A 7 17.95 -1.98 39.51
C HIS A 7 17.15 -3.19 39.97
N GLU A 8 16.59 -3.12 41.17
CA GLU A 8 15.66 -4.10 41.70
C GLU A 8 14.23 -3.78 41.24
N GLN A 9 13.57 -4.79 40.66
CA GLN A 9 12.19 -4.71 40.21
C GLN A 9 11.22 -4.83 41.41
N PRO A 10 9.94 -4.43 41.27
CA PRO A 10 8.95 -4.57 42.34
C PRO A 10 8.73 -6.00 42.86
N ASN A 11 9.12 -7.01 42.08
CA ASN A 11 9.06 -8.43 42.44
C ASN A 11 10.32 -8.94 43.18
N GLY A 12 11.23 -8.04 43.60
CA GLY A 12 12.48 -8.37 44.28
C GLY A 12 13.59 -8.93 43.38
N ARG A 13 13.38 -9.02 42.05
CA ARG A 13 14.41 -9.52 41.11
C ARG A 13 15.26 -8.38 40.58
N VAL A 14 16.56 -8.65 40.38
CA VAL A 14 17.48 -7.70 39.74
C VAL A 14 17.24 -7.67 38.23
N CYS A 15 17.29 -6.47 37.64
CA CYS A 15 17.16 -6.29 36.21
C CYS A 15 18.30 -7.00 35.45
N THR A 16 17.95 -7.96 34.61
CA THR A 16 18.91 -8.75 33.82
C THR A 16 19.45 -8.02 32.59
N ARG A 17 19.05 -6.77 32.36
CA ARG A 17 19.51 -5.99 31.20
C ARG A 17 20.89 -5.40 31.46
N THR A 18 21.67 -5.21 30.41
CA THR A 18 23.00 -4.61 30.48
C THR A 18 22.92 -3.12 30.85
N ALA A 19 23.85 -2.66 31.70
CA ALA A 19 24.03 -1.24 32.00
C ALA A 19 24.38 -0.49 30.70
N TYR A 20 23.72 0.66 30.53
CA TYR A 20 23.83 1.48 29.33
C TYR A 20 24.93 2.54 29.48
N ASP A 21 25.10 3.07 30.69
CA ASP A 21 26.01 4.17 31.01
C ASP A 21 26.73 3.90 32.35
N THR A 22 27.54 4.88 32.77
CA THR A 22 28.33 4.83 34.02
C THR A 22 27.47 4.83 35.29
N SER A 23 26.16 5.07 35.20
CA SER A 23 25.25 4.99 36.36
C SER A 23 24.94 3.55 36.79
N GLY A 24 25.44 2.55 36.05
CA GLY A 24 25.19 1.13 36.34
C GLY A 24 23.74 0.71 36.07
N LYS A 25 22.97 1.50 35.31
CA LYS A 25 21.57 1.24 34.98
C LYS A 25 21.37 1.06 33.48
N CYS A 26 20.40 0.25 33.08
CA CYS A 26 20.02 0.10 31.68
C CYS A 26 19.25 1.33 31.17
N TYR A 27 19.03 1.42 29.86
CA TYR A 27 18.27 2.51 29.24
C TYR A 27 16.90 2.77 29.89
N HIS A 28 16.25 1.75 30.47
CA HIS A 28 14.94 1.87 31.13
C HIS A 28 15.00 2.30 32.60
N HIS A 29 16.16 2.23 33.25
CA HIS A 29 16.30 2.60 34.65
C HIS A 29 17.27 3.77 34.86
N SER A 30 18.01 4.17 33.83
CA SER A 30 18.88 5.33 33.88
C SER A 30 18.04 6.62 34.07
N PRO A 31 18.42 7.49 35.01
CA PRO A 31 17.81 8.81 35.17
C PRO A 31 18.15 9.74 34.00
N LEU A 32 19.33 9.55 33.37
CA LEU A 32 19.78 10.36 32.24
C LEU A 32 18.90 10.17 31.00
N THR A 33 18.27 9.00 30.87
CA THR A 33 17.35 8.70 29.77
C THR A 33 15.89 8.97 30.12
N ALA A 34 15.58 9.39 31.35
CA ALA A 34 14.19 9.55 31.82
C ALA A 34 13.43 10.62 31.01
N GLU A 35 14.06 11.79 30.79
CA GLU A 35 13.45 12.86 29.98
C GLU A 35 13.27 12.43 28.52
N ARG A 36 14.28 11.74 27.96
CA ARG A 36 14.22 11.18 26.60
C ARG A 36 13.06 10.19 26.47
N ARG A 37 12.91 9.26 27.42
CA ARG A 37 11.79 8.31 27.48
C ARG A 37 10.44 9.02 27.63
N ARG A 38 10.36 10.09 28.43
CA ARG A 38 9.15 10.92 28.55
C ARG A 38 8.76 11.55 27.20
N LYS A 39 9.71 12.16 26.48
CA LYS A 39 9.49 12.75 25.15
C LYS A 39 9.08 11.73 24.09
N TYR A 40 9.59 10.50 24.15
CA TYR A 40 9.19 9.44 23.22
C TYR A 40 7.85 8.80 23.58
N ALA A 41 7.52 8.69 24.88
CA ALA A 41 6.21 8.22 25.32
C ALA A 41 5.09 9.17 24.89
N THR A 42 5.31 10.49 24.98
CA THR A 42 4.34 11.48 24.47
C THR A 42 4.18 11.39 22.95
N ARG A 43 5.27 11.15 22.20
CA ARG A 43 5.21 10.89 20.75
C ARG A 43 4.53 9.57 20.39
N GLY A 44 4.70 8.51 21.19
CA GLY A 44 4.05 7.21 21.00
C GLY A 44 2.55 7.22 21.35
N GLY A 45 2.13 8.08 22.28
CA GLY A 45 0.72 8.32 22.62
C GLY A 45 -0.06 9.04 21.51
N HIS A 46 0.62 9.73 20.59
CA HIS A 46 0.04 10.24 19.34
C HIS A 46 -0.11 9.13 18.29
N ALA A 47 -0.68 7.99 18.68
CA ALA A 47 -1.10 6.94 17.76
C ALA A 47 -2.19 7.39 16.76
N GLY A 48 -2.63 8.67 16.81
CA GLY A 48 -3.56 9.32 15.89
C GLY A 48 -2.99 10.52 15.11
N GLY A 49 -1.66 10.64 14.93
CA GLY A 49 -1.09 11.68 14.06
C GLY A 49 -1.62 11.60 12.61
N PRO A 50 -1.77 12.73 11.90
CA PRO A 50 -2.47 12.82 10.61
C PRO A 50 -1.92 11.90 9.51
N GLY A 51 -0.68 11.41 9.61
CA GLY A 51 -0.09 10.46 8.67
C GLY A 51 -0.68 9.04 8.70
N LYS A 52 -1.35 8.61 9.79
CA LYS A 52 -1.95 7.26 9.86
C LYS A 52 -3.29 7.12 9.15
N LYS A 53 -4.01 8.22 8.90
CA LYS A 53 -5.26 8.20 8.11
C LYS A 53 -4.96 7.79 6.66
N ASN A 54 -3.87 8.32 6.10
CA ASN A 54 -3.45 8.03 4.72
C ASN A 54 -2.97 6.59 4.55
N LEU A 55 -2.28 6.02 5.54
CA LEU A 55 -1.84 4.62 5.49
C LEU A 55 -2.98 3.60 5.60
N ARG A 56 -4.04 3.90 6.37
CA ARG A 56 -5.23 3.03 6.42
C ARG A 56 -6.03 3.11 5.12
N ALA A 57 -6.19 4.30 4.55
CA ALA A 57 -6.82 4.48 3.25
C ALA A 57 -6.04 3.75 2.15
N ALA A 58 -4.72 3.97 2.07
CA ALA A 58 -3.85 3.29 1.10
C ALA A 58 -3.86 1.76 1.28
N ARG A 59 -3.88 1.25 2.53
CA ARG A 59 -4.00 -0.20 2.77
C ARG A 59 -5.35 -0.76 2.32
N ARG A 60 -6.44 0.00 2.45
CA ARG A 60 -7.77 -0.40 1.99
C ARG A 60 -7.81 -0.48 0.47
N GLU A 61 -7.30 0.55 -0.19
CA GLU A 61 -7.20 0.67 -1.65
C GLU A 61 -6.33 -0.45 -2.25
N ILE A 62 -5.17 -0.76 -1.64
CA ILE A 62 -4.33 -1.90 -2.02
C ILE A 62 -5.07 -3.24 -1.83
N GLY A 63 -5.89 -3.37 -0.78
CA GLY A 63 -6.71 -4.56 -0.54
C GLY A 63 -7.77 -4.77 -1.62
N GLU A 64 -8.45 -3.69 -2.03
CA GLU A 64 -9.45 -3.70 -3.10
C GLU A 64 -8.82 -4.04 -4.45
N LEU A 65 -7.66 -3.45 -4.77
CA LEU A 65 -6.89 -3.75 -5.97
C LEU A 65 -6.43 -5.22 -6.02
N LYS A 66 -5.91 -5.76 -4.90
CA LYS A 66 -5.55 -7.18 -4.82
C LYS A 66 -6.76 -8.10 -5.05
N GLY A 67 -7.93 -7.73 -4.53
CA GLY A 67 -9.17 -8.45 -4.77
C GLY A 67 -9.59 -8.44 -6.24
N ALA A 68 -9.47 -7.29 -6.91
CA ALA A 68 -9.79 -7.15 -8.34
C ALA A 68 -8.83 -7.97 -9.22
N VAL A 69 -7.52 -7.91 -8.94
CA VAL A 69 -6.52 -8.71 -9.67
C VAL A 69 -6.77 -10.20 -9.49
N LYS A 70 -7.13 -10.67 -8.29
CA LYS A 70 -7.43 -12.08 -8.04
C LYS A 70 -8.68 -12.55 -8.80
N ARG A 71 -9.72 -11.71 -8.88
CA ARG A 71 -10.92 -12.00 -9.70
C ARG A 71 -10.59 -12.04 -11.19
N LEU A 72 -9.79 -11.11 -11.69
CA LEU A 72 -9.34 -11.09 -13.08
C LEU A 72 -8.52 -12.34 -13.41
N ALA A 73 -7.57 -12.72 -12.55
CA ALA A 73 -6.78 -13.94 -12.70
C ALA A 73 -7.65 -15.20 -12.72
N PHE A 74 -8.72 -15.25 -11.90
CA PHE A 74 -9.69 -16.34 -11.93
C PHE A 74 -10.47 -16.39 -13.26
N LEU A 75 -10.90 -15.24 -13.79
CA LEU A 75 -11.62 -15.18 -15.08
C LEU A 75 -10.74 -15.62 -16.25
N ILE A 76 -9.47 -15.21 -16.25
CA ILE A 76 -8.48 -15.66 -17.24
C ILE A 76 -8.25 -17.17 -17.11
N ALA A 77 -8.01 -17.68 -15.89
CA ALA A 77 -7.79 -19.11 -15.66
C ALA A 77 -9.03 -19.98 -15.95
N SER A 78 -10.23 -19.40 -15.90
CA SER A 78 -11.48 -20.10 -16.20
C SER A 78 -11.84 -20.10 -17.69
N GLY A 79 -10.99 -19.54 -18.57
CA GLY A 79 -11.23 -19.47 -20.03
C GLY A 79 -12.30 -18.46 -20.46
N VAL A 80 -12.94 -17.77 -19.52
CA VAL A 80 -13.91 -16.68 -19.80
C VAL A 80 -13.18 -15.40 -20.23
N GLY A 81 -11.94 -15.21 -19.76
CA GLY A 81 -11.08 -14.08 -20.12
C GLY A 81 -10.72 -14.06 -21.61
N ASP A 82 -10.44 -15.21 -22.21
CA ASP A 82 -10.04 -15.30 -23.62
C ASP A 82 -11.20 -14.92 -24.54
N HIS A 83 -12.41 -15.44 -24.30
CA HIS A 83 -13.60 -15.06 -25.05
C HIS A 83 -13.99 -13.58 -24.87
N PHE A 84 -13.76 -13.00 -23.69
CA PHE A 84 -14.03 -11.59 -23.46
C PHE A 84 -13.03 -10.67 -24.18
N ILE A 85 -11.73 -11.03 -24.16
CA ILE A 85 -10.69 -10.30 -24.87
C ILE A 85 -10.89 -10.42 -26.39
N ASP A 86 -11.13 -11.62 -26.90
CA ASP A 86 -11.41 -11.87 -28.32
C ASP A 86 -12.65 -11.12 -28.80
N SER A 87 -13.71 -11.06 -27.99
CA SER A 87 -14.91 -10.29 -28.29
C SER A 87 -14.62 -8.80 -28.37
N ARG A 88 -13.81 -8.25 -27.46
CA ARG A 88 -13.46 -6.82 -27.47
C ARG A 88 -12.54 -6.46 -28.62
N GLU A 89 -11.61 -7.33 -28.97
CA GLU A 89 -10.77 -7.14 -30.17
C GLU A 89 -11.58 -7.18 -31.47
N ARG A 90 -12.62 -8.02 -31.52
CA ARG A 90 -13.55 -8.06 -32.66
C ARG A 90 -14.38 -6.78 -32.75
N ASP A 91 -14.96 -6.34 -31.64
CA ASP A 91 -15.73 -5.09 -31.57
C ASP A 91 -14.89 -3.88 -32.06
N VAL A 92 -13.61 -3.79 -31.64
CA VAL A 92 -12.70 -2.72 -32.07
C VAL A 92 -12.38 -2.82 -33.56
N ARG A 93 -12.17 -4.02 -34.11
CA ARG A 93 -11.96 -4.24 -35.55
C ARG A 93 -13.17 -3.84 -36.37
N ASP A 94 -14.37 -4.16 -35.91
CA ASP A 94 -15.63 -3.84 -36.59
C ASP A 94 -15.87 -2.33 -36.61
N VAL A 95 -15.62 -1.64 -35.49
CA VAL A 95 -15.69 -0.17 -35.44
C VAL A 95 -14.70 0.46 -36.41
N LEU A 96 -13.45 -0.03 -36.46
CA LEU A 96 -12.44 0.49 -37.39
C LEU A 96 -12.84 0.25 -38.86
N ALA A 97 -13.43 -0.90 -39.17
CA ALA A 97 -13.92 -1.19 -40.52
C ALA A 97 -15.08 -0.26 -40.92
N LEU A 98 -16.02 -0.02 -40.02
CA LEU A 98 -17.13 0.92 -40.22
C LEU A 98 -16.64 2.35 -40.41
N THR A 99 -15.66 2.81 -39.63
CA THR A 99 -15.07 4.15 -39.80
C THR A 99 -14.40 4.30 -41.17
N LYS A 100 -13.65 3.29 -41.61
CA LYS A 100 -13.04 3.31 -42.96
C LYS A 100 -14.08 3.34 -44.07
N ALA A 101 -15.15 2.56 -43.93
CA ALA A 101 -16.25 2.56 -44.89
C ALA A 101 -16.96 3.92 -44.93
N TYR A 102 -17.20 4.53 -43.76
CA TYR A 102 -17.79 5.86 -43.65
C TYR A 102 -16.94 6.93 -44.34
N ILE A 103 -15.63 6.96 -44.06
CA ILE A 103 -14.71 7.90 -44.72
C ILE A 103 -14.75 7.72 -46.24
N ARG A 104 -14.71 6.47 -46.72
CA ARG A 104 -14.78 6.19 -48.17
C ARG A 104 -16.09 6.64 -48.81
N LEU A 105 -17.21 6.46 -48.11
CA LEU A 105 -18.51 6.94 -48.57
C LEU A 105 -18.56 8.47 -48.60
N SER A 106 -17.99 9.15 -47.60
CA SER A 106 -17.88 10.62 -47.60
C SER A 106 -17.02 11.13 -48.75
N GLU A 107 -15.89 10.50 -49.04
CA GLU A 107 -15.06 10.83 -50.22
C GLU A 107 -15.85 10.66 -51.52
N LEU A 108 -16.56 9.55 -51.69
CA LEU A 108 -17.37 9.29 -52.87
C LEU A 108 -18.53 10.28 -53.02
N GLN A 109 -19.17 10.70 -51.92
CA GLN A 109 -20.22 11.73 -51.96
C GLN A 109 -19.68 13.07 -52.46
N VAL A 110 -18.44 13.43 -52.06
CA VAL A 110 -17.75 14.62 -52.57
C VAL A 110 -17.40 14.45 -54.06
N GLU A 111 -16.87 13.30 -54.46
CA GLU A 111 -16.53 13.00 -55.88
C GLU A 111 -17.77 13.03 -56.79
N LEU A 112 -18.93 12.58 -56.29
CA LEU A 112 -20.19 12.56 -57.02
C LEU A 112 -20.94 13.92 -56.97
N GLY A 113 -20.39 14.93 -56.30
CA GLY A 113 -21.00 16.27 -56.20
C GLY A 113 -22.31 16.28 -55.42
N MET A 114 -22.48 15.35 -54.47
CA MET A 114 -23.71 15.17 -53.68
C MET A 114 -23.70 15.94 -52.34
N THR A 115 -22.80 16.91 -52.18
CA THR A 115 -22.65 17.76 -50.98
C THR A 115 -23.08 19.18 -51.23
#